data_AF-A0A928D6P0-F1
#
_entry.id   AF-A0A928D6P0-F1
#
_cell.length_a   1.000
_cell.length_b   1.000
_cell.length_c   1.000
_cell.angle_alpha   90.00
_cell.angle_beta   90.00
_cell.angle_gamma   90.00
#
_symmetry.space_group_name_H-M   'P 1'
#
loop_
_entity.id
_entity.type
_entity.pdbx_description
1 polymer ?
#
loop_
_entity_poly.entity_id
_entity_poly.type
_entity_poly.pdbx_seq_one_letter_code
_entity_poly.pdbx_strand_id
1 'polypeptide(L)'
;MIANAFTCTGPYAILLLLGVKRTENRSQLPIPEKGRCAISCSKTFSKEEYGSFVQWASQNLTTEEFMAIPSWKDISEWPGKIVGACDYTSRKRNDLVLADGDERGGKVNWDEGYDYWWDLSQVVAFDHPIPCRGDVGMWQLPSTLASHVTSVDRLARSVGERIASSETAAELFRLAIPVAGENEGFFVLPMNESRRVLAEPVLVSIGDSSTTTVDPSEVFSAALQVGAKAIVVAHNHPSGDIRPSAQDYELTDQLKRLGTKIGVEVLDHLIVSGEQWCVVERN
;
A
#
# COMPACT_ATOMS: atom_id res chain seq x y z
N MET A 1 -2.38 0.19 15.04
CA MET A 1 -1.98 -1.12 14.50
C MET A 1 -3.21 -1.80 13.96
N ILE A 2 -3.16 -2.30 12.72
CA ILE A 2 -4.20 -3.14 12.12
C ILE A 2 -4.05 -4.54 12.72
N ALA A 3 -4.91 -4.86 13.69
CA ALA A 3 -4.85 -6.13 14.44
C ALA A 3 -5.81 -7.19 13.90
N ASN A 4 -6.76 -6.79 13.05
CA ASN A 4 -7.81 -7.67 12.54
C ASN A 4 -7.81 -7.71 11.01
N ALA A 5 -8.34 -8.79 10.47
CA ALA A 5 -8.56 -8.98 9.05
C ALA A 5 -9.87 -9.73 8.82
N PHE A 6 -10.40 -9.65 7.60
CA PHE A 6 -11.47 -10.53 7.14
C PHE A 6 -11.14 -11.11 5.78
N THR A 7 -11.61 -12.34 5.54
CA THR A 7 -11.41 -13.04 4.28
C THR A 7 -12.66 -12.94 3.41
N CYS A 8 -12.49 -12.58 2.14
CA CYS A 8 -13.54 -12.62 1.12
C CYS A 8 -13.12 -13.44 -0.10
N THR A 9 -14.07 -13.79 -0.96
CA THR A 9 -13.79 -14.45 -2.23
C THR A 9 -13.01 -13.50 -3.15
N GLY A 10 -12.30 -14.04 -4.14
CA GLY A 10 -11.54 -13.22 -5.09
C GLY A 10 -12.40 -12.17 -5.81
N PRO A 11 -13.58 -12.51 -6.35
CA PRO A 11 -14.51 -11.55 -6.93
C PRO A 11 -14.85 -10.38 -5.99
N TYR A 12 -15.14 -10.66 -4.72
CA TYR A 12 -15.44 -9.61 -3.76
C TYR A 12 -14.21 -8.78 -3.40
N ALA A 13 -13.04 -9.38 -3.27
CA ALA A 13 -11.80 -8.65 -3.06
C ALA A 13 -11.56 -7.63 -4.19
N ILE A 14 -11.74 -8.05 -5.45
CA ILE A 14 -11.64 -7.16 -6.62
C ILE A 14 -12.65 -6.01 -6.50
N LEU A 15 -13.93 -6.33 -6.28
CA LEU A 15 -14.99 -5.32 -6.22
C LEU A 15 -14.81 -4.33 -5.07
N LEU A 16 -14.31 -4.79 -3.92
CA LEU A 16 -13.99 -3.94 -2.77
C LEU A 16 -12.85 -2.98 -3.11
N LEU A 17 -11.75 -3.50 -3.67
CA LEU A 17 -10.56 -2.70 -4.01
C LEU A 17 -10.81 -1.71 -5.15
N LEU A 18 -11.76 -2.01 -6.05
CA LEU A 18 -12.24 -1.06 -7.07
C LEU A 18 -13.26 -0.04 -6.52
N GLY A 19 -13.68 -0.16 -5.26
CA GLY A 19 -14.69 0.71 -4.65
C GLY A 19 -16.13 0.51 -5.17
N VAL A 20 -16.35 -0.55 -5.95
CA VAL A 20 -17.64 -0.96 -6.52
C VAL A 20 -18.55 -1.53 -5.44
N LYS A 21 -17.99 -2.43 -4.61
CA LYS A 21 -18.64 -2.94 -3.40
C LYS A 21 -18.10 -2.14 -2.21
N ARG A 22 -19.00 -1.68 -1.33
CA ARG A 22 -18.65 -0.86 -0.14
C ARG A 22 -19.21 -1.42 1.15
N THR A 23 -19.81 -2.60 1.08
CA THR A 23 -20.45 -3.26 2.21
C THR A 23 -20.08 -4.72 2.20
N GLU A 24 -20.04 -5.31 3.39
CA GLU A 24 -20.00 -6.74 3.56
C GLU A 24 -21.03 -7.20 4.58
N ASN A 25 -21.60 -8.39 4.43
CA ASN A 25 -22.48 -8.96 5.44
C ASN A 25 -21.94 -10.29 5.98
N ARG A 26 -22.15 -10.52 7.27
CA ARG A 26 -21.54 -11.63 8.01
C ARG A 26 -22.48 -12.17 9.07
N SER A 27 -22.33 -13.45 9.37
CA SER A 27 -23.12 -14.16 10.39
C SER A 27 -22.81 -13.72 11.82
N GLN A 28 -21.70 -13.02 12.05
CA GLN A 28 -21.26 -12.57 13.36
C GLN A 28 -20.85 -11.10 13.36
N LEU A 29 -21.13 -10.43 14.48
CA LEU A 29 -20.69 -9.06 14.75
C LEU A 29 -19.18 -9.05 15.06
N PRO A 30 -18.38 -8.16 14.46
CA PRO A 30 -16.96 -8.07 14.73
C PRO A 30 -16.72 -7.39 16.07
N ILE A 31 -15.62 -7.75 16.75
CA ILE A 31 -15.14 -7.06 17.94
C ILE A 31 -13.70 -6.58 17.67
N PRO A 32 -13.43 -5.26 17.74
CA PRO A 32 -14.38 -4.17 17.95
C PRO A 32 -15.33 -3.99 16.76
N GLU A 33 -16.47 -3.33 17.00
CA GLU A 33 -17.53 -3.07 15.99
C GLU A 33 -17.12 -2.04 14.93
N LYS A 34 -16.04 -1.31 15.16
CA LYS A 34 -15.46 -0.38 14.19
C LYS A 34 -13.95 -0.34 14.32
N GLY A 35 -13.26 -0.03 13.24
CA GLY A 35 -11.82 0.09 13.22
C GLY A 35 -11.25 0.02 11.81
N ARG A 36 -9.96 -0.26 11.71
CA ARG A 36 -9.27 -0.54 10.44
C ARG A 36 -8.84 -1.99 10.43
N CYS A 37 -9.14 -2.70 9.35
CA CYS A 37 -8.82 -4.12 9.18
C CYS A 37 -8.16 -4.39 7.83
N ALA A 38 -7.45 -5.52 7.75
CA ALA A 38 -6.93 -6.04 6.48
C ALA A 38 -8.02 -6.82 5.72
N ILE A 39 -7.90 -6.81 4.39
CA ILE A 39 -8.72 -7.57 3.46
C ILE A 39 -7.84 -8.70 2.93
N SER A 40 -8.21 -9.95 3.20
CA SER A 40 -7.57 -11.12 2.59
C SER A 40 -8.42 -11.76 1.51
N CYS A 41 -7.73 -12.26 0.49
CA CYS A 41 -8.35 -13.05 -0.58
C CYS A 41 -8.31 -14.53 -0.21
N SER A 42 -9.44 -15.22 -0.36
CA SER A 42 -9.56 -16.65 -0.11
C SER A 42 -8.50 -17.45 -0.88
N LYS A 43 -7.88 -18.43 -0.22
CA LYS A 43 -6.94 -19.39 -0.83
C LYS A 43 -7.57 -20.28 -1.90
N THR A 44 -8.90 -20.37 -1.94
CA THR A 44 -9.63 -21.18 -2.92
C THR A 44 -9.94 -20.42 -4.20
N PHE A 45 -9.63 -19.12 -4.26
CA PHE A 45 -9.86 -18.32 -5.45
C PHE A 45 -9.05 -18.87 -6.62
N SER A 46 -9.73 -19.21 -7.71
CA SER A 46 -9.14 -19.87 -8.87
C SER A 46 -9.36 -19.08 -10.16
N LYS A 47 -8.64 -19.49 -11.21
CA LYS A 47 -8.78 -18.90 -12.55
C LYS A 47 -10.18 -19.13 -13.14
N GLU A 48 -10.81 -20.27 -12.81
CA GLU A 48 -12.16 -20.62 -13.24
C GLU A 48 -13.21 -19.73 -12.56
N GLU A 49 -13.06 -19.49 -11.25
CA GLU A 49 -13.90 -18.55 -10.50
C GLU A 49 -13.75 -17.13 -11.07
N TYR A 50 -12.51 -16.70 -11.33
CA TYR A 50 -12.24 -15.42 -11.99
C TYR A 50 -12.91 -15.31 -13.38
N GLY A 51 -12.82 -16.35 -14.22
CA GLY A 51 -13.47 -16.35 -15.53
C GLY A 51 -15.00 -16.19 -15.44
N SER A 52 -15.61 -16.88 -14.47
CA SER A 52 -17.05 -16.77 -14.19
C SER A 52 -17.41 -15.36 -13.72
N PHE A 53 -16.59 -14.76 -12.85
CA PHE A 53 -16.74 -13.39 -12.39
C PHE A 53 -16.64 -12.38 -13.52
N VAL A 54 -15.66 -12.49 -14.42
CA VAL A 54 -15.51 -11.58 -15.56
C VAL A 54 -16.74 -11.63 -16.48
N GLN A 55 -17.28 -12.83 -16.74
CA GLN A 55 -18.51 -12.97 -17.52
C GLN A 55 -19.68 -12.27 -16.84
N TRP A 56 -19.87 -12.48 -15.52
CA TRP A 56 -20.89 -11.78 -14.75
C TRP A 56 -20.69 -10.26 -14.77
N ALA A 57 -19.46 -9.78 -14.57
CA ALA A 57 -19.14 -8.37 -14.49
C ALA A 57 -19.43 -7.63 -15.79
N SER A 58 -19.18 -8.27 -16.94
CA SER A 58 -19.46 -7.69 -18.27
C SER A 58 -20.94 -7.37 -18.51
N GLN A 59 -21.85 -7.99 -17.76
CA GLN A 59 -23.30 -7.83 -17.90
C GLN A 59 -23.90 -6.91 -16.82
N ASN A 60 -23.20 -6.72 -15.70
CA ASN A 60 -23.76 -6.12 -14.49
C ASN A 60 -23.03 -4.85 -14.03
N LEU A 61 -21.77 -4.65 -14.43
CA LEU A 61 -21.00 -3.45 -14.12
C LEU A 61 -21.08 -2.42 -15.25
N THR A 62 -20.82 -1.16 -14.92
CA THR A 62 -20.60 -0.13 -15.94
C THR A 62 -19.35 -0.45 -16.76
N THR A 63 -19.23 0.15 -17.95
CA THR A 63 -18.05 -0.04 -18.80
C THR A 63 -16.77 0.39 -18.08
N GLU A 64 -16.79 1.48 -17.32
CA GLU A 64 -15.63 1.95 -16.56
C GLU A 64 -15.21 0.96 -15.47
N GLU A 65 -16.16 0.51 -14.64
CA GLU A 65 -15.90 -0.48 -13.59
C GLU A 65 -15.39 -1.82 -14.17
N PHE A 66 -15.98 -2.27 -15.29
CA PHE A 66 -15.56 -3.50 -15.95
C PHE A 66 -14.13 -3.40 -16.50
N MET A 67 -13.80 -2.28 -17.14
CA MET A 67 -12.46 -2.04 -17.69
C MET A 67 -11.39 -1.86 -16.60
N ALA A 68 -11.79 -1.49 -15.38
CA ALA A 68 -10.90 -1.41 -14.22
C ALA A 68 -10.59 -2.78 -13.58
N ILE A 69 -11.28 -3.85 -13.97
CA ILE A 69 -11.01 -5.20 -13.44
C ILE A 69 -9.59 -5.63 -13.85
N PRO A 70 -8.71 -5.99 -12.89
CA PRO A 70 -7.37 -6.45 -13.20
C PRO A 70 -7.41 -7.79 -13.93
N SER A 71 -6.40 -8.06 -14.76
CA SER A 71 -6.29 -9.35 -15.45
C SER A 71 -5.96 -10.46 -14.45
N TRP A 72 -6.26 -11.71 -14.80
CA TRP A 72 -5.85 -12.85 -13.95
C TRP A 72 -4.34 -12.85 -13.69
N LYS A 73 -3.52 -12.41 -14.64
CA LYS A 73 -2.06 -12.34 -14.48
C LYS A 73 -1.66 -11.38 -13.36
N ASP A 74 -2.39 -10.30 -13.19
CA ASP A 74 -2.09 -9.27 -12.19
C ASP A 74 -2.46 -9.72 -10.77
N ILE A 75 -3.40 -10.66 -10.65
CA ILE A 75 -3.96 -11.10 -9.36
C ILE A 75 -3.81 -12.60 -9.08
N SER A 76 -3.08 -13.35 -9.92
CA SER A 76 -2.94 -14.80 -9.77
C SER A 76 -2.27 -15.20 -8.45
N GLU A 77 -1.56 -14.26 -7.84
CA GLU A 77 -0.85 -14.40 -6.57
C GLU A 77 -1.70 -14.00 -5.35
N TRP A 78 -2.92 -13.48 -5.52
CA TRP A 78 -3.79 -13.07 -4.41
C TRP A 78 -4.28 -14.20 -3.51
N PRO A 79 -4.59 -15.43 -4.00
CA PRO A 79 -5.16 -16.47 -3.16
C PRO A 79 -4.31 -16.74 -1.91
N GLY A 80 -4.91 -16.60 -0.72
CA GLY A 80 -4.23 -16.81 0.56
C GLY A 80 -3.34 -15.63 1.00
N LYS A 81 -3.54 -14.44 0.44
CA LYS A 81 -2.79 -13.24 0.81
C LYS A 81 -3.71 -12.10 1.24
N ILE A 82 -3.17 -11.20 2.05
CA ILE A 82 -3.75 -9.89 2.35
C ILE A 82 -3.48 -9.00 1.14
N VAL A 83 -4.53 -8.44 0.56
CA VAL A 83 -4.50 -7.70 -0.70
C VAL A 83 -4.81 -6.21 -0.52
N GLY A 84 -5.20 -5.82 0.70
CA GLY A 84 -5.50 -4.44 1.03
C GLY A 84 -5.95 -4.26 2.47
N ALA A 85 -6.43 -3.05 2.77
CA ALA A 85 -7.00 -2.69 4.06
C ALA A 85 -8.15 -1.69 3.88
N CYS A 86 -9.01 -1.61 4.88
CA CYS A 86 -10.11 -0.64 4.90
C CYS A 86 -10.51 -0.29 6.34
N ASP A 87 -11.17 0.86 6.48
CA ASP A 87 -11.96 1.15 7.66
C ASP A 87 -13.30 0.41 7.57
N TYR A 88 -13.79 -0.08 8.71
CA TYR A 88 -15.08 -0.72 8.82
C TYR A 88 -15.89 -0.15 9.99
N THR A 89 -17.21 -0.13 9.83
CA THR A 89 -18.18 0.09 10.91
C THR A 89 -19.30 -0.93 10.76
N SER A 90 -19.58 -1.71 11.81
CA SER A 90 -20.64 -2.72 11.79
C SER A 90 -21.97 -2.18 12.30
N ARG A 91 -23.06 -2.67 11.72
CA ARG A 91 -24.46 -2.41 12.10
C ARG A 91 -25.30 -3.68 11.95
N LYS A 92 -26.46 -3.73 12.61
CA LYS A 92 -27.43 -4.81 12.42
C LYS A 92 -28.29 -4.55 11.19
N ARG A 93 -28.77 -5.61 10.55
CA ARG A 93 -29.64 -5.56 9.36
C ARG A 93 -30.90 -4.73 9.57
N ASN A 94 -31.49 -4.79 10.76
CA ASN A 94 -32.70 -4.02 11.08
C ASN A 94 -32.45 -2.51 11.20
N ASP A 95 -31.19 -2.10 11.36
CA ASP A 95 -30.76 -0.70 11.39
C ASP A 95 -30.32 -0.21 9.99
N LEU A 96 -30.48 -1.04 8.96
CA LEU A 96 -30.32 -0.62 7.57
C LEU A 96 -31.45 0.35 7.22
N VAL A 97 -31.17 1.63 7.38
CA VAL A 97 -31.62 2.56 6.35
C VAL A 97 -30.75 2.20 5.14
N LEU A 98 -31.26 1.31 4.28
CA LEU A 98 -30.76 1.25 2.91
C LEU A 98 -30.86 2.70 2.45
N ALA A 99 -29.72 3.36 2.25
CA ALA A 99 -29.75 4.69 1.68
C ALA A 99 -30.58 4.55 0.40
N ASP A 100 -31.72 5.25 0.34
CA ASP A 100 -32.39 5.47 -0.93
C ASP A 100 -31.29 5.96 -1.89
N GLY A 101 -30.93 5.13 -2.87
CA GLY A 101 -29.88 5.45 -3.84
C GLY A 101 -28.56 4.68 -3.70
N ASP A 102 -28.58 3.34 -3.67
CA ASP A 102 -27.72 2.68 -4.65
C ASP A 102 -28.29 3.03 -6.03
N GLU A 103 -27.76 4.08 -6.66
CA GLU A 103 -28.21 4.60 -7.96
C GLU A 103 -28.20 3.53 -9.07
N ARG A 104 -27.69 2.32 -8.80
CA ARG A 104 -27.76 1.13 -9.66
C ARG A 104 -29.15 0.50 -9.78
N GLY A 105 -30.20 1.10 -9.20
CA GLY A 105 -31.59 0.71 -9.46
C GLY A 105 -31.92 -0.75 -9.09
N GLY A 106 -31.36 -1.25 -7.98
CA GLY A 106 -31.62 -2.60 -7.49
C GLY A 106 -30.93 -3.74 -8.28
N LYS A 107 -29.98 -3.44 -9.18
CA LYS A 107 -29.33 -4.47 -10.01
C LYS A 107 -28.24 -5.29 -9.31
N VAL A 108 -27.59 -4.77 -8.26
CA VAL A 108 -26.49 -5.49 -7.60
C VAL A 108 -26.63 -5.41 -6.09
N ASN A 109 -27.54 -6.23 -5.55
CA ASN A 109 -27.67 -6.39 -4.12
C ASN A 109 -26.68 -7.47 -3.63
N TRP A 110 -25.70 -7.08 -2.81
CA TRP A 110 -24.68 -7.98 -2.23
C TRP A 110 -25.17 -8.69 -0.95
N ASP A 111 -26.47 -8.84 -0.79
CA ASP A 111 -27.12 -9.39 0.40
C ASP A 111 -27.10 -10.92 0.41
N GLU A 112 -26.21 -11.52 1.19
CA GLU A 112 -26.15 -12.98 1.38
C GLU A 112 -27.13 -13.46 2.47
N GLY A 113 -27.97 -12.57 3.00
CA GLY A 113 -29.00 -12.87 3.97
C GLY A 113 -28.54 -12.80 5.43
N TYR A 114 -27.34 -12.28 5.70
CA TYR A 114 -26.80 -12.21 7.05
C TYR A 114 -27.28 -10.99 7.87
N ASP A 115 -27.27 -11.14 9.18
CA ASP A 115 -27.81 -10.17 10.15
C ASP A 115 -26.91 -8.97 10.44
N TYR A 116 -25.61 -9.06 10.13
CA TYR A 116 -24.65 -8.00 10.42
C TYR A 116 -24.02 -7.48 9.15
N TRP A 117 -23.99 -6.15 9.02
CA TRP A 117 -23.47 -5.44 7.87
C TRP A 117 -22.30 -4.58 8.27
N TRP A 118 -21.24 -4.59 7.49
CA TRP A 118 -20.03 -3.80 7.70
C TRP A 118 -19.95 -2.80 6.56
N ASP A 119 -20.05 -1.52 6.90
CA ASP A 119 -19.80 -0.43 5.96
C ASP A 119 -18.30 -0.22 5.86
N LEU A 120 -17.78 -0.31 4.63
CA LEU A 120 -16.37 -0.29 4.33
C LEU A 120 -16.01 1.04 3.65
N SER A 121 -14.95 1.67 4.13
CA SER A 121 -14.48 2.96 3.61
C SER A 121 -12.96 3.05 3.67
N GLN A 122 -12.37 4.07 3.05
CA GLN A 122 -10.91 4.26 3.01
C GLN A 122 -10.17 2.96 2.60
N VAL A 123 -10.71 2.30 1.56
CA VAL A 123 -10.18 1.06 1.01
C VAL A 123 -8.88 1.38 0.29
N VAL A 124 -7.86 0.58 0.55
CA VAL A 124 -6.51 0.74 0.02
C VAL A 124 -6.05 -0.63 -0.47
N ALA A 125 -5.64 -0.70 -1.73
CA ALA A 125 -5.01 -1.89 -2.30
C ALA A 125 -3.52 -1.92 -1.94
N PHE A 126 -2.95 -3.12 -1.80
CA PHE A 126 -1.52 -3.29 -1.61
C PHE A 126 -0.88 -3.73 -2.94
N ASP A 127 0.18 -3.03 -3.35
CA ASP A 127 0.95 -3.38 -4.56
C ASP A 127 1.59 -4.77 -4.45
N HIS A 128 1.93 -5.17 -3.21
CA HIS A 128 2.52 -6.46 -2.90
C HIS A 128 1.66 -7.20 -1.86
N PRO A 129 0.86 -8.19 -2.29
CA PRO A 129 0.03 -8.96 -1.38
C PRO A 129 0.85 -9.73 -0.35
N ILE A 130 0.41 -9.72 0.91
CA ILE A 130 1.16 -10.27 2.04
C ILE A 130 0.65 -11.68 2.36
N PRO A 131 1.48 -12.74 2.36
CA PRO A 131 1.05 -14.09 2.71
C PRO A 131 0.33 -14.16 4.06
N CYS A 132 -0.80 -14.86 4.11
CA CYS A 132 -1.56 -15.05 5.33
C CYS A 132 -2.30 -16.38 5.37
N ARG A 133 -2.78 -16.76 6.55
CA ARG A 133 -3.80 -17.81 6.68
C ARG A 133 -5.11 -17.13 7.03
N GLY A 134 -5.95 -16.91 6.03
CA GLY A 134 -7.28 -16.35 6.23
C GLY A 134 -8.20 -17.24 7.05
N ASP A 135 -9.18 -16.63 7.71
CA ASP A 135 -10.24 -17.30 8.46
C ASP A 135 -11.62 -16.70 8.15
N VAL A 136 -12.68 -17.34 8.67
CA VAL A 136 -14.07 -16.92 8.56
C VAL A 136 -14.35 -15.77 9.53
N GLY A 137 -15.16 -14.80 9.08
CA GLY A 137 -15.53 -13.63 9.88
C GLY A 137 -14.37 -12.65 10.06
N MET A 138 -14.42 -11.88 11.15
CA MET A 138 -13.32 -11.00 11.55
C MET A 138 -12.36 -11.83 12.42
N TRP A 139 -11.12 -11.95 11.99
CA TRP A 139 -10.10 -12.75 12.66
C TRP A 139 -8.88 -11.90 13.02
N GLN A 140 -8.16 -12.30 14.06
CA GLN A 140 -7.01 -11.57 14.57
C GLN A 140 -5.73 -11.96 13.82
N LEU A 141 -4.95 -10.95 13.44
CA LEU A 141 -3.64 -11.12 12.85
C LEU A 141 -2.63 -11.51 13.94
N PRO A 142 -1.70 -12.45 13.68
CA PRO A 142 -0.51 -12.60 14.50
C PRO A 142 0.23 -11.28 14.63
N SER A 143 0.83 -10.99 15.78
CA SER A 143 1.42 -9.66 16.09
C SER A 143 2.47 -9.20 15.08
N THR A 144 3.32 -10.10 14.59
CA THR A 144 4.32 -9.80 13.57
C THR A 144 3.68 -9.40 12.24
N LEU A 145 2.64 -10.12 11.83
CA LEU A 145 1.88 -9.80 10.62
C LEU A 145 1.08 -8.51 10.78
N ALA A 146 0.49 -8.27 11.95
CA ALA A 146 -0.24 -7.04 12.27
C ALA A 146 0.64 -5.79 12.12
N SER A 147 1.88 -5.85 12.63
CA SER A 147 2.86 -4.77 12.45
C SER A 147 3.20 -4.55 10.98
N HIS A 148 3.50 -5.63 10.25
CA HIS A 148 3.84 -5.53 8.82
C HIS A 148 2.70 -4.94 7.98
N VAL A 149 1.47 -5.45 8.16
CA VAL A 149 0.25 -4.93 7.50
C VAL A 149 0.02 -3.46 7.85
N THR A 150 0.29 -3.05 9.09
CA THR A 150 0.16 -1.65 9.50
C THR A 150 1.14 -0.76 8.75
N SER A 151 2.39 -1.20 8.57
CA SER A 151 3.40 -0.46 7.82
C SER A 151 3.01 -0.33 6.35
N VAL A 152 2.64 -1.44 5.70
CA VAL A 152 2.22 -1.44 4.29
C VAL A 152 0.97 -0.57 4.08
N ASP A 153 -0.02 -0.65 4.96
CA ASP A 153 -1.19 0.24 4.91
C ASP A 153 -0.82 1.72 5.04
N ARG A 154 0.12 2.07 5.93
CA ARG A 154 0.56 3.46 6.10
C ARG A 154 1.31 3.97 4.87
N LEU A 155 2.15 3.13 4.26
CA LEU A 155 2.87 3.44 3.02
C LEU A 155 1.88 3.63 1.87
N ALA A 156 0.95 2.70 1.66
CA ALA A 156 -0.05 2.80 0.60
C ALA A 156 -0.93 4.04 0.74
N ARG A 157 -1.33 4.40 1.97
CA ARG A 157 -2.06 5.66 2.26
C ARG A 157 -1.21 6.93 2.12
N SER A 158 0.11 6.82 2.06
CA SER A 158 0.98 7.98 1.83
C SER A 158 0.90 8.46 0.38
N VAL A 159 0.47 7.63 -0.56
CA VAL A 159 0.31 8.05 -1.96
C VAL A 159 -0.72 9.18 -2.05
N GLY A 160 -0.32 10.29 -2.66
CA GLY A 160 -1.09 11.53 -2.71
C GLY A 160 -0.94 12.45 -1.49
N GLU A 161 -0.35 11.98 -0.38
CA GLU A 161 -0.02 12.79 0.79
C GLU A 161 1.05 13.83 0.44
N ARG A 162 0.93 15.03 1.00
CA ARG A 162 1.95 16.09 0.81
C ARG A 162 3.03 15.94 1.86
N ILE A 163 4.28 15.81 1.42
CA ILE A 163 5.44 15.77 2.31
C ILE A 163 5.90 17.21 2.59
N ALA A 164 5.78 17.61 3.86
CA ALA A 164 6.08 18.97 4.30
C ALA A 164 7.48 19.13 4.91
N SER A 165 8.07 18.05 5.42
CA SER A 165 9.37 18.05 6.10
C SER A 165 10.12 16.73 5.90
N SER A 166 11.43 16.78 6.17
CA SER A 166 12.33 15.62 6.22
C SER A 166 11.90 14.60 7.26
N GLU A 167 11.30 15.04 8.37
CA GLU A 167 10.76 14.16 9.41
C GLU A 167 9.64 13.26 8.87
N THR A 168 8.66 13.83 8.15
CA THR A 168 7.59 13.05 7.52
C THR A 168 8.14 12.07 6.48
N ALA A 169 9.16 12.48 5.71
CA ALA A 169 9.83 11.57 4.78
C ALA A 169 10.56 10.43 5.51
N ALA A 170 11.29 10.73 6.58
CA ALA A 170 11.99 9.75 7.41
C ALA A 170 11.04 8.72 8.02
N GLU A 171 9.84 9.14 8.45
CA GLU A 171 8.80 8.21 8.92
C GLU A 171 8.41 7.19 7.86
N LEU A 172 8.23 7.60 6.60
CA LEU A 172 7.90 6.70 5.50
C LEU A 172 9.07 5.76 5.19
N PHE A 173 10.30 6.28 5.12
CA PHE A 173 11.47 5.42 4.89
C PHE A 173 11.67 4.39 6.00
N ARG A 174 11.48 4.78 7.28
CA ARG A 174 11.55 3.84 8.41
C ARG A 174 10.59 2.65 8.24
N LEU A 175 9.42 2.88 7.65
CA LEU A 175 8.45 1.81 7.39
C LEU A 175 8.84 0.93 6.19
N ALA A 176 9.58 1.48 5.22
CA ALA A 176 10.01 0.78 4.00
C ALA A 176 11.34 0.02 4.15
N ILE A 177 12.27 0.53 4.96
CA ILE A 177 13.62 -0.03 5.18
C ILE A 177 13.64 -1.54 5.49
N PRO A 178 12.72 -2.10 6.31
CA PRO A 178 12.72 -3.53 6.60
C PRO A 178 12.68 -4.46 5.37
N VAL A 179 12.22 -3.97 4.20
CA VAL A 179 12.27 -4.72 2.94
C VAL A 179 13.71 -5.05 2.51
N ALA A 180 14.69 -4.24 2.88
CA ALA A 180 16.11 -4.49 2.62
C ALA A 180 16.74 -5.55 3.56
N GLY A 181 16.00 -6.00 4.59
CA GLY A 181 16.49 -6.95 5.59
C GLY A 181 17.61 -6.37 6.45
N GLU A 182 18.68 -7.14 6.63
CA GLU A 182 19.87 -6.75 7.43
C GLU A 182 20.88 -5.91 6.64
N ASN A 183 20.60 -5.64 5.37
CA ASN A 183 21.48 -4.94 4.45
C ASN A 183 21.21 -3.43 4.45
N GLU A 184 22.13 -2.68 3.87
CA GLU A 184 21.92 -1.28 3.53
C GLU A 184 21.02 -1.20 2.28
N GLY A 185 19.86 -0.55 2.39
CA GLY A 185 18.96 -0.29 1.29
C GLY A 185 18.94 1.18 0.94
N PHE A 186 18.99 1.51 -0.35
CA PHE A 186 18.82 2.87 -0.86
C PHE A 186 17.44 3.02 -1.49
N PHE A 187 16.69 4.02 -1.04
CA PHE A 187 15.28 4.23 -1.37
C PHE A 187 15.05 5.59 -2.01
N VAL A 188 14.02 5.66 -2.84
CA VAL A 188 13.54 6.88 -3.50
C VAL A 188 12.07 7.10 -3.16
N LEU A 189 11.72 8.28 -2.64
CA LEU A 189 10.33 8.72 -2.47
C LEU A 189 9.97 9.70 -3.60
N PRO A 190 9.29 9.24 -4.66
CA PRO A 190 8.94 10.08 -5.79
C PRO A 190 7.73 10.98 -5.49
N MET A 191 7.82 12.25 -5.91
CA MET A 191 6.78 13.25 -5.69
C MET A 191 6.54 14.14 -6.90
N ASN A 192 5.34 14.72 -6.98
CA ASN A 192 5.00 15.74 -7.96
C ASN A 192 5.48 17.15 -7.54
N GLU A 193 5.21 18.15 -8.37
CA GLU A 193 5.62 19.56 -8.16
C GLU A 193 5.03 20.17 -6.87
N SER A 194 3.90 19.65 -6.40
CA SER A 194 3.26 20.05 -5.15
C SER A 194 3.76 19.25 -3.94
N ARG A 195 4.85 18.49 -4.09
CA ARG A 195 5.43 17.57 -3.09
C ARG A 195 4.44 16.52 -2.60
N ARG A 196 3.51 16.09 -3.46
CA ARG A 196 2.64 14.95 -3.17
C ARG A 196 3.29 13.67 -3.64
N VAL A 197 3.29 12.66 -2.78
CA VAL A 197 3.82 11.31 -3.06
C VAL A 197 3.11 10.73 -4.28
N LEU A 198 3.90 10.19 -5.21
CA LEU A 198 3.39 9.54 -6.43
C LEU A 198 3.40 8.01 -6.32
N ALA A 199 4.31 7.46 -5.51
CA ALA A 199 4.40 6.03 -5.21
C ALA A 199 5.04 5.84 -3.83
N GLU A 200 4.86 4.66 -3.24
CA GLU A 200 5.56 4.25 -2.01
C GLU A 200 7.09 4.36 -2.17
N PRO A 201 7.87 4.45 -1.08
CA PRO A 201 9.33 4.44 -1.16
C PRO A 201 9.86 3.24 -1.95
N VAL A 202 10.54 3.51 -3.06
CA VAL A 202 11.05 2.50 -3.98
C VAL A 202 12.47 2.12 -3.59
N LEU A 203 12.71 0.85 -3.27
CA LEU A 203 14.05 0.30 -3.08
C LEU A 203 14.76 0.20 -4.43
N VAL A 204 15.83 0.96 -4.63
CA VAL A 204 16.58 0.98 -5.90
C VAL A 204 17.90 0.24 -5.83
N SER A 205 18.50 0.12 -4.63
CA SER A 205 19.76 -0.60 -4.44
C SER A 205 19.77 -1.29 -3.09
N ILE A 206 20.30 -2.52 -3.03
CA ILE A 206 20.59 -3.24 -1.80
C ILE A 206 22.08 -3.50 -1.78
N GLY A 207 22.74 -3.10 -0.70
CA GLY A 207 24.15 -3.26 -0.55
C GLY A 207 24.59 -4.41 0.33
N ASP A 208 25.73 -5.02 -0.03
CA ASP A 208 26.46 -5.87 0.90
C ASP A 208 27.35 -5.00 1.81
N SER A 209 27.79 -5.58 2.93
CA SER A 209 28.60 -4.91 3.95
C SER A 209 29.98 -4.40 3.48
N SER A 210 30.32 -4.56 2.19
CA SER A 210 31.67 -4.29 1.69
C SER A 210 31.80 -3.10 0.75
N THR A 211 30.83 -2.83 -0.14
CA THR A 211 30.70 -1.56 -0.89
C THR A 211 29.48 -1.64 -1.78
N THR A 212 28.59 -0.66 -1.73
CA THR A 212 27.52 -0.53 -2.72
C THR A 212 27.55 0.83 -3.36
N THR A 213 27.65 0.82 -4.68
CA THR A 213 27.63 2.04 -5.49
C THR A 213 26.20 2.21 -5.97
N VAL A 214 25.46 3.12 -5.32
CA VAL A 214 24.14 3.54 -5.80
C VAL A 214 24.31 4.15 -7.18
N ASP A 215 23.63 3.59 -8.19
CA ASP A 215 23.65 4.15 -9.54
C ASP A 215 22.60 5.27 -9.67
N PRO A 216 23.00 6.52 -9.93
CA PRO A 216 22.04 7.62 -10.16
C PRO A 216 21.01 7.33 -11.25
N SER A 217 21.35 6.53 -12.26
CA SER A 217 20.42 6.17 -13.33
C SER A 217 19.25 5.33 -12.81
N GLU A 218 19.46 4.44 -11.85
CA GLU A 218 18.40 3.67 -11.20
C GLU A 218 17.52 4.55 -10.31
N VAL A 219 18.14 5.45 -9.53
CA VAL A 219 17.43 6.46 -8.71
C VAL A 219 16.47 7.28 -9.57
N PHE A 220 16.95 7.83 -10.68
CA PHE A 220 16.12 8.66 -11.56
C PHE A 220 15.18 7.83 -12.44
N SER A 221 15.51 6.58 -12.78
CA SER A 221 14.58 5.68 -13.47
C SER A 221 13.31 5.45 -12.64
N ALA A 222 13.44 5.14 -11.35
CA ALA A 222 12.31 4.99 -10.43
C ALA A 222 11.45 6.26 -10.36
N ALA A 223 12.09 7.44 -10.31
CA ALA A 223 11.40 8.72 -10.29
C ALA A 223 10.65 9.02 -11.61
N LEU A 224 11.31 8.80 -12.75
CA LEU A 224 10.77 9.14 -14.07
C LEU A 224 9.64 8.21 -14.49
N GLN A 225 9.67 6.93 -14.10
CA GLN A 225 8.61 5.96 -14.41
C GLN A 225 7.24 6.39 -13.90
N VAL A 226 7.19 7.11 -12.77
CA VAL A 226 5.95 7.64 -12.18
C VAL A 226 5.74 9.13 -12.46
N GLY A 227 6.56 9.73 -13.32
CA GLY A 227 6.45 11.14 -13.70
C GLY A 227 6.82 12.13 -12.58
N ALA A 228 7.71 11.75 -11.66
CA ALA A 228 8.13 12.60 -10.56
C ALA A 228 8.81 13.89 -11.04
N LYS A 229 8.65 14.94 -10.23
CA LYS A 229 9.29 16.26 -10.40
C LYS A 229 10.16 16.62 -9.22
N ALA A 230 10.01 15.91 -8.11
CA ALA A 230 10.89 15.98 -6.97
C ALA A 230 11.06 14.58 -6.35
N ILE A 231 12.19 14.35 -5.70
CA ILE A 231 12.45 13.14 -4.91
C ILE A 231 13.06 13.52 -3.56
N VAL A 232 12.77 12.71 -2.55
CA VAL A 232 13.67 12.54 -1.39
C VAL A 232 14.30 11.18 -1.55
N VAL A 233 15.58 11.06 -1.22
CA VAL A 233 16.28 9.78 -1.18
C VAL A 233 16.67 9.45 0.25
N ALA A 234 16.78 8.16 0.57
CA ALA A 234 17.24 7.75 1.88
C ALA A 234 17.98 6.42 1.84
N HIS A 235 18.88 6.21 2.80
CA HIS A 235 19.44 4.90 3.07
C HIS A 235 19.52 4.61 4.57
N ASN A 236 19.74 3.35 4.91
CA ASN A 236 19.97 2.92 6.29
C ASN A 236 21.40 2.42 6.47
N HIS A 237 22.02 2.75 7.61
CA HIS A 237 23.23 2.08 8.05
C HIS A 237 22.86 0.94 9.02
N PRO A 238 23.13 -0.34 8.69
CA PRO A 238 22.86 -1.46 9.60
C PRO A 238 23.59 -1.35 10.95
N SER A 239 24.69 -0.59 10.99
CA SER A 239 25.46 -0.31 12.21
C SER A 239 24.69 0.54 13.23
N GLY A 240 23.64 1.22 12.81
CA GLY A 240 22.86 2.12 13.64
C GLY A 240 23.32 3.59 13.56
N ASP A 241 24.50 3.87 13.03
CA ASP A 241 25.09 5.22 12.98
C ASP A 241 24.41 6.08 11.91
N ILE A 242 23.98 7.29 12.26
CA ILE A 242 23.35 8.23 11.31
C ILE A 242 24.35 9.27 10.78
N ARG A 243 25.64 9.19 11.09
CA ARG A 243 26.62 10.17 10.58
C ARG A 243 26.88 9.95 9.09
N PRO A 244 26.76 10.99 8.24
CA PRO A 244 27.07 10.84 6.82
C PRO A 244 28.56 10.60 6.57
N SER A 245 28.83 9.69 5.64
CA SER A 245 30.15 9.38 5.10
C SER A 245 30.56 10.36 4.00
N ALA A 246 31.83 10.30 3.57
CA ALA A 246 32.29 11.07 2.42
C ALA A 246 31.54 10.69 1.14
N GLN A 247 31.25 9.39 0.97
CA GLN A 247 30.50 8.85 -0.16
C GLN A 247 29.07 9.41 -0.21
N ASP A 248 28.42 9.56 0.95
CA ASP A 248 27.05 10.10 1.01
C ASP A 248 27.01 11.53 0.50
N TYR A 249 27.97 12.37 0.89
CA TYR A 249 28.05 13.74 0.39
C TYR A 249 28.31 13.78 -1.12
N GLU A 250 29.22 12.96 -1.63
CA GLU A 250 29.54 12.88 -3.06
C GLU A 250 28.33 12.44 -3.89
N LEU A 251 27.63 11.39 -3.43
CA LEU A 251 26.41 10.90 -4.05
C LEU A 251 25.31 11.98 -4.02
N THR A 252 25.12 12.65 -2.89
CA THR A 252 24.14 13.74 -2.75
C THR A 252 24.38 14.86 -3.76
N ASP A 253 25.63 15.32 -3.88
CA ASP A 253 26.02 16.36 -4.83
C ASP A 253 25.80 15.92 -6.27
N GLN A 254 26.13 14.67 -6.59
CA GLN A 254 25.92 14.09 -7.92
C GLN A 254 24.42 14.01 -8.26
N LEU A 255 23.60 13.50 -7.35
CA LEU A 255 22.15 13.41 -7.52
C LEU A 255 21.54 14.80 -7.69
N LYS A 256 21.86 15.77 -6.84
CA LYS A 256 21.35 17.16 -6.96
C LYS A 256 21.70 17.79 -8.31
N ARG A 257 22.94 17.61 -8.79
CA ARG A 257 23.38 18.12 -10.11
C ARG A 257 22.65 17.47 -11.27
N LEU A 258 22.49 16.14 -11.24
CA LEU A 258 21.80 15.39 -12.29
C LEU A 258 20.30 15.71 -12.31
N GLY A 259 19.68 15.70 -11.13
CA GLY A 259 18.26 16.03 -10.94
C GLY A 259 17.88 17.38 -11.53
N THR A 260 18.71 18.40 -11.30
CA THR A 260 18.54 19.74 -11.89
C THR A 260 18.53 19.70 -13.42
N LYS A 261 19.40 18.89 -14.05
CA LYS A 261 19.50 18.79 -15.52
C LYS A 261 18.31 18.08 -16.16
N ILE A 262 17.74 17.08 -15.47
CA ILE A 262 16.64 16.27 -16.00
C ILE A 262 15.26 16.77 -15.56
N GLY A 263 15.20 17.78 -14.69
CA GLY A 263 13.95 18.35 -14.19
C GLY A 263 13.28 17.52 -13.08
N VAL A 264 14.09 16.82 -12.27
CA VAL A 264 13.66 16.09 -11.07
C VAL A 264 14.47 16.61 -9.88
N GLU A 265 13.88 17.47 -9.05
CA GLU A 265 14.57 18.09 -7.92
C GLU A 265 14.86 17.07 -6.81
N VAL A 266 16.12 16.99 -6.35
CA VAL A 266 16.48 16.19 -5.16
C VAL A 266 16.36 17.10 -3.95
N LEU A 267 15.23 16.98 -3.24
CA LEU A 267 14.89 17.85 -2.12
C LEU A 267 15.76 17.57 -0.90
N ASP A 268 15.96 16.29 -0.59
CA ASP A 268 16.67 15.86 0.59
C ASP A 268 17.30 14.48 0.40
N HIS A 269 18.34 14.20 1.18
CA HIS A 269 18.96 12.89 1.31
C HIS A 269 19.07 12.54 2.80
N LEU A 270 18.38 11.48 3.20
CA LEU A 270 18.26 11.09 4.61
C LEU A 270 19.06 9.82 4.92
N ILE A 271 19.66 9.79 6.11
CA ILE A 271 20.13 8.55 6.72
C ILE A 271 19.15 8.20 7.81
N VAL A 272 18.54 7.01 7.76
CA VAL A 272 17.48 6.58 8.68
C VAL A 272 17.87 5.28 9.36
N SER A 273 17.83 5.28 10.70
CA SER A 273 18.23 4.16 11.55
C SER A 273 17.32 4.08 12.77
N GLY A 274 16.43 3.08 12.79
CA GLY A 274 15.42 2.96 13.84
C GLY A 274 14.56 4.22 13.94
N GLU A 275 14.57 4.86 15.10
CA GLU A 275 13.85 6.13 15.36
C GLU A 275 14.68 7.38 15.00
N GLN A 276 15.97 7.21 14.71
CA GLN A 276 16.89 8.31 14.46
C GLN A 276 17.04 8.55 12.96
N TRP A 277 17.24 9.81 12.60
CA TRP A 277 17.54 10.18 11.23
C TRP A 277 18.38 11.46 11.19
N CYS A 278 19.08 11.68 10.08
CA CYS A 278 19.71 12.95 9.77
C CYS A 278 19.55 13.30 8.28
N VAL A 279 19.81 14.56 7.97
CA VAL A 279 19.98 15.06 6.59
C VAL A 279 21.46 14.99 6.21
N VAL A 280 21.75 14.57 4.99
CA VAL A 280 23.09 14.65 4.39
C VAL A 280 23.31 16.05 3.82
N GLU A 281 23.85 16.94 4.66
CA GLU A 281 24.19 18.32 4.30
C GLU A 281 25.62 18.65 4.71
N ARG A 282 26.38 19.30 3.82
CA ARG A 282 27.67 19.89 4.18
C ARG A 282 27.39 21.22 4.87
N ASN A 283 27.73 21.31 6.15
CA ASN A 283 27.79 22.58 6.90
C ASN A 283 28.69 23.61 6.22
#